data_AF-A0A7K6BG83-F1
#
_entry.id   AF-A0A7K6BG83-F1
#
_cell.length_a   1.000
_cell.length_b   1.000
_cell.length_c   1.000
_cell.angle_alpha   90.00
_cell.angle_beta   90.00
_cell.angle_gamma   90.00
#
_symmetry.space_group_name_H-M   'P 1'
#
loop_
_entity.id
_entity.type
_entity.pdbx_description
1 polymer ?
#
loop_
_entity_poly.entity_id
_entity_poly.type
_entity_poly.pdbx_seq_one_letter_code
_entity_poly.pdbx_strand_id
1 'polypeptide(L)'
;MYFYRLQKVLGLDSLDEVLDTKLVNAKHIVQNAYNVNKQGIVTLEDKSKELPHWILSAMKCLANWPSYSDLKQLTYSGFERDVFKTIVDYFGQMKEPLLTYNFFDVFVSVLGLLQKHNKAVEALQISCLLLPPENRKRLQLLVRMMARISLNKDLPPLSESVRTRTLMVQAFSNCILCSKDEMDLDELLAAKLVSFLMDNHQEILYVPSTLKSFIEEHIVHLQKEQVKYAGTYTDATFPSPPFCYQISTDEFEYQRTTGSQEPLAALLEKIAMNKEISLKDKKKQLKQFQKSYPEVYRVRFPTPETEAVLFPEKNKQKPPILMWALKKPFQPFNRTRSFRM
;
A
#
# COMPACT_ATOMS: atom_id res chain seq x y z
N MET A 1 -15.55 -5.07 20.21
CA MET A 1 -15.53 -6.55 20.32
C MET A 1 -14.14 -7.11 20.67
N TYR A 2 -13.09 -6.82 19.89
CA TYR A 2 -11.71 -7.27 20.22
C TYR A 2 -11.16 -6.59 21.50
N PHE A 3 -11.54 -5.33 21.76
CA PHE A 3 -11.30 -4.67 23.05
C PHE A 3 -11.95 -5.43 24.21
N TYR A 4 -13.24 -5.76 24.15
CA TYR A 4 -13.90 -6.55 25.19
C TYR A 4 -13.20 -7.90 25.47
N ARG A 5 -12.71 -8.58 24.42
CA ARG A 5 -11.95 -9.82 24.59
C ARG A 5 -10.61 -9.57 25.27
N LEU A 6 -9.86 -8.55 24.83
CA LEU A 6 -8.61 -8.15 25.48
C LEU A 6 -8.83 -7.80 26.96
N GLN A 7 -9.85 -6.99 27.26
CA GLN A 7 -10.26 -6.64 28.61
C GLN A 7 -10.53 -7.88 29.48
N LYS A 8 -11.32 -8.83 28.96
CA LYS A 8 -11.65 -10.07 29.66
C LYS A 8 -10.43 -10.95 29.91
N VAL A 9 -9.50 -11.00 28.96
CA VAL A 9 -8.27 -11.79 29.09
C VAL A 9 -7.32 -11.15 30.10
N LEU A 10 -7.17 -9.83 30.05
CA LEU A 10 -6.39 -9.02 31.00
C LEU A 10 -7.02 -9.01 32.41
N GLY A 11 -8.33 -9.21 32.51
CA GLY A 11 -9.06 -9.18 33.78
C GLY A 11 -9.22 -7.76 34.32
N LEU A 12 -9.36 -6.77 33.42
CA LEU A 12 -9.51 -5.36 33.76
C LEU A 12 -10.98 -4.95 33.77
N ASP A 13 -11.35 -4.03 34.67
CA ASP A 13 -12.71 -3.48 34.75
C ASP A 13 -13.00 -2.49 33.61
N SER A 14 -11.98 -1.77 33.12
CA SER A 14 -12.01 -0.98 31.89
C SER A 14 -10.66 -1.08 31.15
N LEU A 15 -10.69 -0.90 29.83
CA LEU A 15 -9.48 -0.77 29.02
C LEU A 15 -8.94 0.66 28.96
N ASP A 16 -9.74 1.65 29.38
CA ASP A 16 -9.37 3.07 29.24
C ASP A 16 -8.13 3.45 30.06
N GLU A 17 -7.82 2.69 31.13
CA GLU A 17 -6.63 2.88 31.96
C GLU A 17 -5.34 2.44 31.27
N VAL A 18 -5.44 1.60 30.23
CA VAL A 18 -4.30 0.89 29.64
C VAL A 18 -4.18 1.15 28.13
N LEU A 19 -5.27 1.60 27.50
CA LEU A 19 -5.34 1.83 26.06
C LEU A 19 -6.26 2.99 25.72
N ASP A 20 -5.72 4.01 25.05
CA ASP A 20 -6.57 5.00 24.37
C ASP A 20 -7.17 4.38 23.09
N THR A 21 -8.43 3.99 23.19
CA THR A 21 -9.18 3.37 22.10
C THR A 21 -9.31 4.28 20.86
N LYS A 22 -9.12 5.61 21.00
CA LYS A 22 -9.16 6.57 19.88
C LYS A 22 -7.92 6.50 19.00
N LEU A 23 -6.80 6.05 19.55
CA LEU A 23 -5.53 5.91 18.81
C LEU A 23 -5.48 4.61 18.00
N VAL A 24 -6.44 3.69 18.22
CA VAL A 24 -6.47 2.40 17.54
C VAL A 24 -7.14 2.51 16.18
N ASN A 25 -6.38 2.24 15.12
CA ASN A 25 -6.91 2.23 13.77
C ASN A 25 -7.46 0.84 13.40
N ALA A 26 -8.78 0.74 13.25
CA ALA A 26 -9.45 -0.51 12.87
C ALA A 26 -8.93 -1.10 11.54
N LYS A 27 -8.44 -0.27 10.60
CA LYS A 27 -7.83 -0.75 9.34
C LYS A 27 -6.57 -1.58 9.59
N HIS A 28 -5.79 -1.22 10.61
CA HIS A 28 -4.58 -1.98 10.97
C HIS A 28 -4.93 -3.40 11.42
N ILE A 29 -6.01 -3.56 12.20
CA ILE A 29 -6.47 -4.87 12.69
C ILE A 29 -6.85 -5.77 11.52
N VAL A 30 -7.63 -5.25 10.57
CA VAL A 30 -8.04 -5.99 9.37
C VAL A 30 -6.82 -6.37 8.53
N GLN A 31 -5.93 -5.42 8.27
CA GLN A 31 -4.71 -5.68 7.50
C GLN A 31 -3.82 -6.74 8.19
N ASN A 32 -3.64 -6.64 9.50
CA ASN A 32 -2.84 -7.60 10.27
C ASN A 32 -3.46 -9.00 10.30
N ALA A 33 -4.79 -9.11 10.26
CA ALA A 33 -5.48 -10.40 10.26
C ALA A 33 -5.50 -11.09 8.88
N TYR A 34 -5.68 -10.32 7.81
CA TYR A 34 -5.96 -10.86 6.47
C TYR A 34 -4.85 -10.65 5.44
N ASN A 35 -4.10 -9.56 5.50
CA ASN A 35 -3.02 -9.27 4.55
C ASN A 35 -1.73 -9.92 5.05
N VAL A 36 -1.69 -11.24 5.05
CA VAL A 36 -0.54 -12.05 5.47
C VAL A 36 -0.09 -13.01 4.37
N ASN A 37 1.20 -13.25 4.27
CA ASN A 37 1.75 -14.24 3.35
C ASN A 37 1.51 -15.68 3.87
N LYS A 38 1.93 -16.68 3.09
CA LYS A 38 1.82 -18.11 3.47
C LYS A 38 2.50 -18.48 4.79
N GLN A 39 3.47 -17.68 5.23
CA GLN A 39 4.19 -17.86 6.50
C GLN A 39 3.56 -17.07 7.66
N GLY A 40 2.41 -16.42 7.45
CA GLY A 40 1.73 -15.58 8.44
C GLY A 40 2.38 -14.22 8.68
N ILE A 41 3.31 -13.79 7.82
CA ILE A 41 3.97 -12.48 7.91
C ILE A 41 3.12 -11.43 7.21
N VAL A 42 2.91 -10.27 7.85
CA VAL A 42 2.15 -9.15 7.29
C VAL A 42 2.75 -8.67 5.96
N THR A 43 1.89 -8.47 4.97
CA THR A 43 2.21 -7.82 3.70
C THR A 43 1.81 -6.35 3.75
N LEU A 44 2.76 -5.46 3.48
CA LEU A 44 2.52 -4.02 3.42
C LEU A 44 2.14 -3.64 1.99
N GLU A 45 1.15 -2.78 1.86
CA GLU A 45 0.74 -2.22 0.56
C GLU A 45 1.78 -1.22 0.06
N ASP A 46 2.32 -0.42 0.99
CA ASP A 46 3.39 0.53 0.74
C ASP A 46 4.76 -0.12 0.97
N LYS A 47 5.49 -0.32 -0.13
CA LYS A 47 6.84 -0.89 -0.10
C LYS A 47 7.88 0.00 0.57
N SER A 48 7.64 1.31 0.66
CA SER A 48 8.59 2.25 1.30
C SER A 48 8.70 2.04 2.82
N LYS A 49 7.67 1.45 3.43
CA LYS A 49 7.63 1.13 4.86
C LYS A 49 8.29 -0.20 5.21
N GLU A 50 8.72 -0.97 4.22
CA GLU A 50 9.43 -2.23 4.45
C GLU A 50 10.83 -1.99 5.01
N LEU A 51 11.38 -3.02 5.66
CA LEU A 51 12.78 -3.01 6.07
C LEU A 51 13.67 -2.89 4.82
N PRO A 52 14.75 -2.09 4.87
CA PRO A 52 15.71 -2.01 3.79
C PRO A 52 16.22 -3.40 3.38
N HIS A 53 16.43 -3.60 2.09
CA HIS A 53 16.86 -4.90 1.56
C HIS A 53 18.13 -5.42 2.25
N TRP A 54 19.09 -4.53 2.51
CA TRP A 54 20.34 -4.89 3.18
C TRP A 54 20.13 -5.41 4.60
N ILE A 55 19.15 -4.88 5.35
CA ILE A 55 18.77 -5.41 6.67
C ILE A 55 18.14 -6.78 6.54
N LEU A 56 17.21 -6.96 5.60
CA LEU A 56 16.58 -8.26 5.38
C LEU A 56 17.61 -9.33 5.00
N SER A 57 18.60 -8.97 4.18
CA SER A 57 19.73 -9.85 3.83
C SER A 57 20.60 -10.17 5.04
N ALA A 58 20.94 -9.18 5.87
CA ALA A 58 21.72 -9.37 7.10
C ALA A 58 21.00 -10.32 8.08
N MET A 59 19.71 -10.08 8.33
CA MET A 59 18.89 -10.94 9.20
C MET A 59 18.81 -12.37 8.67
N LYS A 60 18.60 -12.54 7.34
CA LYS A 60 18.56 -13.87 6.71
C LYS A 60 19.91 -14.60 6.74
N CYS A 61 21.01 -13.86 6.62
CA CYS A 61 22.36 -14.40 6.69
C CYS A 61 22.60 -15.10 8.04
N LEU A 62 22.32 -14.42 9.16
CA LEU A 62 22.50 -15.02 10.49
C LEU A 62 21.48 -16.11 10.80
N ALA A 63 20.21 -15.90 10.43
CA ALA A 63 19.13 -16.85 10.73
C ALA A 63 19.26 -18.20 9.97
N ASN A 64 19.99 -18.23 8.85
CA ASN A 64 20.19 -19.42 8.02
C ASN A 64 21.66 -19.81 7.88
N TRP A 65 22.51 -19.35 8.80
CA TRP A 65 23.93 -19.70 8.80
C TRP A 65 24.14 -21.23 8.91
N PRO A 66 25.12 -21.83 8.20
CA PRO A 66 26.04 -21.22 7.22
C PRO A 66 25.50 -21.25 5.77
N SER A 67 24.31 -21.79 5.56
CA SER A 67 23.77 -22.16 4.25
C SER A 67 23.29 -21.00 3.37
N TYR A 68 23.62 -19.75 3.71
CA TYR A 68 23.22 -18.59 2.92
C TYR A 68 24.08 -18.49 1.64
N SER A 69 23.51 -18.90 0.51
CA SER A 69 24.18 -19.14 -0.78
C SER A 69 24.90 -17.92 -1.37
N ASP A 70 24.42 -16.70 -1.10
CA ASP A 70 24.95 -15.48 -1.75
C ASP A 70 26.24 -14.96 -1.10
N LEU A 71 26.65 -15.51 0.05
CA LEU A 71 27.78 -15.00 0.84
C LEU A 71 28.99 -15.93 0.89
N LYS A 72 29.02 -16.99 0.06
CA LYS A 72 30.11 -17.99 0.02
C LYS A 72 31.52 -17.41 -0.24
N GLN A 73 31.64 -16.12 -0.55
CA GLN A 73 32.89 -15.42 -0.87
C GLN A 73 33.34 -14.37 0.17
N LEU A 74 32.57 -14.11 1.24
CA LEU A 74 32.83 -12.97 2.15
C LEU A 74 33.13 -13.37 3.61
N THR A 75 33.30 -14.66 3.91
CA THR A 75 33.45 -15.16 5.28
C THR A 75 34.88 -14.99 5.81
N TYR A 76 35.24 -13.77 6.20
CA TYR A 76 36.39 -13.54 7.08
C TYR A 76 36.02 -13.85 8.54
N SER A 77 37.04 -14.02 9.40
CA SER A 77 36.82 -14.29 10.82
C SER A 77 36.12 -13.10 11.51
N GLY A 78 34.99 -13.34 12.18
CA GLY A 78 34.21 -12.32 12.87
C GLY A 78 33.12 -11.66 12.04
N PHE A 79 32.97 -12.05 10.76
CA PHE A 79 31.91 -11.54 9.87
C PHE A 79 30.51 -11.64 10.50
N GLU A 80 30.21 -12.74 11.20
CA GLU A 80 28.93 -12.94 11.89
C GLU A 80 28.67 -11.90 12.99
N ARG A 81 29.73 -11.46 13.68
CA ARG A 81 29.66 -10.44 14.74
C ARG A 81 29.39 -9.06 14.14
N ASP A 82 30.01 -8.76 13.00
CA ASP A 82 29.81 -7.48 12.29
C ASP A 82 28.41 -7.39 11.68
N VAL A 83 27.91 -8.48 11.09
CA VAL A 83 26.51 -8.56 10.62
C VAL A 83 25.54 -8.41 11.78
N PHE A 84 25.81 -9.07 12.92
CA PHE A 84 24.98 -8.93 14.11
C PHE A 84 24.97 -7.50 14.61
N LYS A 85 26.14 -6.87 14.77
CA LYS A 85 26.28 -5.46 15.18
C LYS A 85 25.50 -4.53 14.26
N THR A 86 25.59 -4.74 12.94
CA THR A 86 24.87 -3.96 11.93
C THR A 86 23.35 -4.02 12.13
N ILE A 87 22.80 -5.19 12.47
CA ILE A 87 21.38 -5.35 12.75
C ILE A 87 21.00 -4.65 14.06
N VAL A 88 21.82 -4.80 15.10
CA VAL A 88 21.61 -4.14 16.40
C VAL A 88 21.62 -2.62 16.25
N ASP A 89 22.60 -2.07 15.54
CA ASP A 89 22.73 -0.63 15.30
C ASP A 89 21.51 -0.07 14.56
N TYR A 90 20.99 -0.80 13.57
CA TYR A 90 19.77 -0.39 12.85
C TYR A 90 18.53 -0.34 13.75
N PHE A 91 18.27 -1.39 14.54
CA PHE A 91 17.11 -1.41 15.42
C PHE A 91 17.27 -0.46 16.63
N GLY A 92 18.51 -0.19 17.05
CA GLY A 92 18.82 0.78 18.11
C GLY A 92 18.64 2.24 17.69
N GLN A 93 18.66 2.55 16.39
CA GLN A 93 18.41 3.91 15.87
C GLN A 93 16.92 4.23 15.70
N MET A 94 16.02 3.28 15.98
CA MET A 94 14.58 3.49 15.87
C MET A 94 14.11 4.50 16.92
N LYS A 95 13.31 5.50 16.48
CA LYS A 95 12.78 6.54 17.37
C LYS A 95 11.71 6.06 18.36
N GLU A 96 11.10 4.93 18.04
CA GLU A 96 9.99 4.36 18.79
C GLU A 96 10.15 2.84 18.87
N PRO A 97 9.79 2.20 20.01
CA PRO A 97 9.79 0.76 20.13
C PRO A 97 8.81 0.10 19.14
N LEU A 98 9.08 -1.15 18.77
CA LEU A 98 8.21 -1.90 17.87
C LEU A 98 6.80 -2.09 18.43
N LEU A 99 6.66 -2.19 19.76
CA LEU A 99 5.36 -2.26 20.42
C LEU A 99 4.68 -0.89 20.58
N THR A 100 5.34 0.21 20.18
CA THR A 100 4.90 1.62 20.30
C THR A 100 4.71 2.09 21.74
N TYR A 101 4.82 3.39 21.98
CA TYR A 101 4.54 3.94 23.32
C TYR A 101 3.05 3.86 23.67
N ASN A 102 2.16 3.97 22.68
CA ASN A 102 0.71 3.97 22.89
C ASN A 102 0.15 2.64 23.40
N PHE A 103 0.85 1.53 23.17
CA PHE A 103 0.45 0.21 23.65
C PHE A 103 1.34 -0.29 24.79
N PHE A 104 2.25 0.53 25.32
CA PHE A 104 3.20 0.13 26.36
C PHE A 104 2.48 -0.48 27.56
N ASP A 105 1.49 0.22 28.12
CA ASP A 105 0.74 -0.24 29.30
C ASP A 105 -0.03 -1.55 29.03
N VAL A 106 -0.48 -1.77 27.78
CA VAL A 106 -1.11 -3.04 27.38
C VAL A 106 -0.11 -4.17 27.53
N PHE A 107 1.11 -4.01 27.01
CA PHE A 107 2.13 -5.05 27.09
C PHE A 107 2.67 -5.23 28.52
N VAL A 108 2.71 -4.17 29.33
CA VAL A 108 3.00 -4.28 30.77
C VAL A 108 1.89 -5.05 31.50
N SER A 109 0.63 -4.83 31.18
CA SER A 109 -0.48 -5.60 31.74
C SER A 109 -0.39 -7.08 31.36
N VAL A 110 0.02 -7.38 30.12
CA VAL A 110 0.26 -8.75 29.66
C VAL A 110 1.43 -9.42 30.40
N LEU A 111 2.45 -8.67 30.84
CA LEU A 111 3.55 -9.22 31.64
C LEU A 111 3.06 -9.88 32.94
N GLY A 112 2.00 -9.35 33.55
CA GLY A 112 1.34 -9.93 34.72
C GLY A 112 0.69 -11.30 34.44
N LEU A 113 0.41 -11.61 33.17
CA LEU A 113 -0.21 -12.87 32.75
C LEU A 113 0.79 -13.93 32.30
N LEU A 114 2.10 -13.64 32.21
CA LEU A 114 3.06 -14.60 31.65
C LEU A 114 3.12 -15.95 32.38
N GLN A 115 2.71 -16.00 33.66
CA GLN A 115 2.59 -17.26 34.41
C GLN A 115 1.43 -18.14 33.91
N LYS A 116 0.44 -17.56 33.23
CA LYS A 116 -0.73 -18.22 32.65
C LYS A 116 -0.55 -18.29 31.13
N HIS A 117 0.25 -19.25 30.66
CA HIS A 117 0.68 -19.39 29.26
C HIS A 117 -0.44 -19.14 28.23
N ASN A 118 -1.55 -19.87 28.30
CA ASN A 118 -2.68 -19.72 27.37
C ASN A 118 -3.27 -18.29 27.34
N LYS A 119 -3.41 -17.65 28.51
CA LYS A 119 -3.95 -16.29 28.60
C LYS A 119 -2.94 -15.26 28.07
N ALA A 120 -1.65 -15.45 28.34
CA ALA A 120 -0.60 -14.59 27.82
C ALA A 120 -0.51 -14.67 26.30
N VAL A 121 -0.55 -15.87 25.72
CA VAL A 121 -0.55 -16.07 24.26
C VAL A 121 -1.77 -15.40 23.64
N GLU A 122 -2.97 -15.60 24.18
CA GLU A 122 -4.20 -14.97 23.69
C GLU A 122 -4.12 -13.44 23.76
N ALA A 123 -3.64 -12.89 24.89
CA ALA A 123 -3.51 -11.44 25.06
C ALA A 123 -2.48 -10.85 24.09
N LEU A 124 -1.34 -11.51 23.89
CA LEU A 124 -0.33 -11.06 22.93
C LEU A 124 -0.81 -11.18 21.49
N GLN A 125 -1.56 -12.23 21.14
CA GLN A 125 -2.16 -12.35 19.80
C GLN A 125 -3.08 -11.17 19.49
N ILE A 126 -3.97 -10.81 20.41
CA ILE A 126 -4.89 -9.69 20.23
C ILE A 126 -4.12 -8.37 20.21
N SER A 127 -3.22 -8.14 21.18
CA SER A 127 -2.45 -6.90 21.30
C SER A 127 -1.55 -6.66 20.08
N CYS A 128 -0.91 -7.71 19.56
CA CYS A 128 -0.10 -7.62 18.34
C CYS A 128 -0.92 -7.26 17.09
N LEU A 129 -2.23 -7.53 17.04
CA LEU A 129 -3.09 -7.11 15.92
C LEU A 129 -3.41 -5.62 15.96
N LEU A 130 -3.36 -4.98 17.13
CA LEU A 130 -3.63 -3.56 17.30
C LEU A 130 -2.46 -2.69 16.77
N LEU A 131 -1.25 -3.26 16.71
CA LEU A 131 -0.04 -2.59 16.25
C LEU A 131 -0.19 -2.07 14.81
N PRO A 132 0.49 -0.96 14.46
CA PRO A 132 0.69 -0.59 13.07
C PRO A 132 1.24 -1.77 12.25
N PRO A 133 0.75 -2.01 11.02
CA PRO A 133 1.17 -3.16 10.22
C PRO A 133 2.68 -3.23 9.96
N GLU A 134 3.33 -2.07 9.83
CA GLU A 134 4.78 -1.98 9.68
C GLU A 134 5.53 -2.45 10.93
N ASN A 135 5.09 -2.01 12.11
CA ASN A 135 5.62 -2.41 13.40
C ASN A 135 5.44 -3.91 13.63
N ARG A 136 4.24 -4.43 13.37
CA ARG A 136 3.95 -5.85 13.49
C ARG A 136 4.83 -6.68 12.56
N LYS A 137 5.00 -6.27 11.29
CA LYS A 137 5.90 -6.96 10.35
C LYS A 137 7.34 -6.97 10.83
N ARG A 138 7.86 -5.82 11.29
CA ARG A 138 9.23 -5.70 11.83
C ARG A 138 9.42 -6.59 13.06
N LEU A 139 8.47 -6.58 13.99
CA LEU A 139 8.44 -7.47 15.17
C LEU A 139 8.45 -8.94 14.76
N GLN A 140 7.59 -9.32 13.80
CA GLN A 140 7.52 -10.70 13.31
C GLN A 140 8.85 -11.20 12.76
N LEU A 141 9.51 -10.38 11.95
CA LEU A 141 10.80 -10.73 11.36
C LEU A 141 11.91 -10.78 12.41
N LEU A 142 11.94 -9.81 13.32
CA LEU A 142 12.95 -9.70 14.36
C LEU A 142 12.88 -10.89 15.34
N VAL A 143 11.69 -11.14 15.92
CA VAL A 143 11.53 -12.23 16.90
C VAL A 143 11.80 -13.60 16.26
N ARG A 144 11.37 -13.81 15.01
CA ARG A 144 11.70 -15.06 14.26
C ARG A 144 13.19 -15.20 14.04
N MET A 145 13.89 -14.13 13.66
CA MET A 145 15.35 -14.14 13.51
C MET A 145 16.03 -14.46 14.83
N MET A 146 15.66 -13.79 15.93
CA MET A 146 16.21 -14.02 17.26
C MET A 146 16.04 -15.48 17.71
N ALA A 147 14.85 -16.05 17.52
CA ALA A 147 14.56 -17.43 17.85
C ALA A 147 15.39 -18.41 16.99
N ARG A 148 15.49 -18.17 15.67
CA ARG A 148 16.28 -19.01 14.75
C ARG A 148 17.77 -18.97 15.08
N ILE A 149 18.33 -17.79 15.33
CA ILE A 149 19.73 -17.61 15.74
C ILE A 149 20.01 -18.32 17.07
N SER A 150 19.12 -18.17 18.05
CA SER A 150 19.30 -18.78 19.38
C SER A 150 19.27 -20.32 19.36
N LEU A 151 18.60 -20.91 18.37
CA LEU A 151 18.51 -22.36 18.18
C LEU A 151 19.56 -22.90 17.19
N ASN A 152 20.30 -22.03 16.51
CA ASN A 152 21.27 -22.43 15.50
C ASN A 152 22.58 -22.89 16.17
N LYS A 153 22.86 -24.20 16.07
CA LYS A 153 24.07 -24.81 16.62
C LYS A 153 25.31 -24.60 15.74
N ASP A 154 25.11 -24.29 14.46
CA ASP A 154 26.19 -24.12 13.49
C ASP A 154 26.72 -22.68 13.44
N LEU A 155 26.02 -21.74 14.09
CA LEU A 155 26.43 -20.34 14.18
C LEU A 155 27.54 -20.18 15.23
N PRO A 156 28.68 -19.56 14.88
CA PRO A 156 29.72 -19.23 15.85
C PRO A 156 29.20 -18.32 16.98
N PRO A 157 29.83 -18.34 18.17
CA PRO A 157 29.48 -17.43 19.24
C PRO A 157 29.64 -15.96 18.82
N LEU A 158 28.52 -15.23 18.85
CA LEU A 158 28.46 -13.79 18.54
C LEU A 158 29.13 -12.92 19.62
N SER A 159 29.32 -13.47 20.82
CA SER A 159 30.03 -12.86 21.94
C SER A 159 30.87 -13.94 22.64
N GLU A 160 32.00 -13.53 23.20
CA GLU A 160 32.91 -14.41 23.95
C GLU A 160 32.46 -14.63 25.39
N SER A 161 31.71 -13.68 25.95
CA SER A 161 31.29 -13.68 27.36
C SER A 161 29.82 -14.04 27.56
N VAL A 162 28.96 -13.82 26.56
CA VAL A 162 27.50 -13.94 26.69
C VAL A 162 26.96 -15.00 25.74
N ARG A 163 26.09 -15.89 26.24
CA ARG A 163 25.40 -16.88 25.40
C ARG A 163 24.53 -16.18 24.35
N THR A 164 24.46 -16.74 23.14
CA THR A 164 23.70 -16.18 22.01
C THR A 164 22.26 -15.82 22.37
N ARG A 165 21.53 -16.68 23.10
CA ARG A 165 20.14 -16.38 23.53
C ARG A 165 20.08 -15.13 24.41
N THR A 166 20.96 -15.04 25.42
CA THR A 166 21.01 -13.88 26.33
C THR A 166 21.37 -12.61 25.57
N LEU A 167 22.32 -12.71 24.63
CA LEU A 167 22.71 -11.61 23.76
C LEU A 167 21.54 -11.12 22.89
N MET A 168 20.73 -12.03 22.30
CA MET A 168 19.54 -11.64 21.53
C MET A 168 18.56 -10.83 22.39
N VAL A 169 18.28 -11.31 23.62
CA VAL A 169 17.35 -10.63 24.52
C VAL A 169 17.89 -9.26 24.90
N GLN A 170 19.15 -9.17 25.35
CA GLN A 170 19.76 -7.90 25.76
C GLN A 170 19.82 -6.89 24.61
N ALA A 171 20.19 -7.33 23.41
CA ALA A 171 20.37 -6.43 22.27
C ALA A 171 19.07 -5.83 21.73
N PHE A 172 17.94 -6.56 21.83
CA PHE A 172 16.69 -6.16 21.19
C PHE A 172 15.56 -5.83 22.17
N SER A 173 15.77 -5.93 23.49
CA SER A 173 14.73 -5.61 24.48
C SER A 173 14.22 -4.18 24.32
N ASN A 174 15.13 -3.20 24.34
CA ASN A 174 14.77 -1.78 24.28
C ASN A 174 14.11 -1.38 22.96
N CYS A 175 14.48 -2.00 21.83
CA CYS A 175 13.81 -1.69 20.56
C CYS A 175 12.44 -2.36 20.44
N ILE A 176 12.14 -3.40 21.21
CA ILE A 176 10.83 -4.06 21.21
C ILE A 176 9.89 -3.35 22.19
N LEU A 177 10.32 -3.16 23.43
CA LEU A 177 9.55 -2.52 24.49
C LEU A 177 10.47 -1.59 25.28
N CYS A 178 10.12 -0.31 25.35
CA CYS A 178 10.71 0.65 26.27
C CYS A 178 9.64 1.65 26.70
N SER A 179 9.75 2.15 27.93
CA SER A 179 8.97 3.32 28.35
C SER A 179 9.52 4.57 27.67
N LYS A 180 8.68 5.60 27.62
CA LYS A 180 9.09 6.93 27.18
C LYS A 180 9.99 7.62 28.21
N ASP A 181 9.78 7.30 29.48
CA ASP A 181 10.55 7.82 30.61
C ASP A 181 11.56 6.73 30.98
N GLU A 182 12.81 6.88 30.55
CA GLU A 182 13.88 5.87 30.67
C GLU A 182 14.11 5.43 32.13
N MET A 183 13.48 4.32 32.56
CA MET A 183 13.66 3.73 33.89
C MET A 183 14.26 2.31 33.80
N ASP A 184 15.22 1.99 34.67
CA ASP A 184 15.90 0.68 34.70
C ASP A 184 14.94 -0.52 34.94
N LEU A 185 13.79 -0.28 35.59
CA LEU A 185 12.76 -1.31 35.81
C LEU A 185 12.18 -1.82 34.48
N ASP A 186 12.22 -1.01 33.43
CA ASP A 186 11.70 -1.35 32.11
C ASP A 186 12.56 -2.38 31.39
N GLU A 187 13.88 -2.40 31.63
CA GLU A 187 14.79 -3.31 30.93
C GLU A 187 14.55 -4.77 31.32
N LEU A 188 14.35 -5.04 32.62
CA LEU A 188 14.04 -6.40 33.10
C LEU A 188 12.65 -6.87 32.64
N LEU A 189 11.67 -5.96 32.62
CA LEU A 189 10.33 -6.23 32.12
C LEU A 189 10.34 -6.53 30.62
N ALA A 190 11.04 -5.72 29.83
CA ALA A 190 11.25 -5.91 28.41
C ALA A 190 11.97 -7.24 28.13
N ALA A 191 13.05 -7.54 28.85
CA ALA A 191 13.79 -8.79 28.70
C ALA A 191 12.92 -10.03 28.98
N LYS A 192 12.04 -9.95 29.98
CA LYS A 192 11.09 -11.02 30.31
C LYS A 192 10.04 -11.20 29.21
N LEU A 193 9.46 -10.09 28.71
CA LEU A 193 8.49 -10.14 27.61
C LEU A 193 9.13 -10.71 26.34
N VAL A 194 10.31 -10.20 25.98
CA VAL A 194 11.03 -10.60 24.76
C VAL A 194 11.45 -12.06 24.83
N SER A 195 11.90 -12.55 25.98
CA SER A 195 12.16 -13.98 26.19
C SER A 195 10.89 -14.82 25.92
N PHE A 196 9.75 -14.43 26.49
CA PHE A 196 8.49 -15.13 26.26
C PHE A 196 8.03 -15.07 24.80
N LEU A 197 8.18 -13.91 24.15
CA LEU A 197 7.89 -13.72 22.72
C LEU A 197 8.75 -14.63 21.85
N MET A 198 10.06 -14.72 22.12
CA MET A 198 10.98 -15.60 21.39
C MET A 198 10.57 -17.06 21.51
N ASP A 199 10.26 -17.51 22.73
CA ASP A 199 9.95 -18.91 23.00
C ASP A 199 8.61 -19.34 22.36
N ASN A 200 7.64 -18.42 22.25
CA ASN A 200 6.27 -18.70 21.79
C ASN A 200 5.89 -17.97 20.49
N HIS A 201 6.89 -17.52 19.71
CA HIS A 201 6.69 -16.64 18.56
C HIS A 201 5.77 -17.23 17.48
N GLN A 202 5.76 -18.55 17.30
CA GLN A 202 4.93 -19.22 16.30
C GLN A 202 3.44 -19.12 16.64
N GLU A 203 3.10 -19.28 17.91
CA GLU A 203 1.73 -19.18 18.40
C GLU A 203 1.28 -17.72 18.50
N ILE A 204 2.11 -16.86 19.09
CA ILE A 204 1.76 -15.46 19.36
C ILE A 204 1.58 -14.64 18.08
N LEU A 205 2.47 -14.82 17.10
CA LEU A 205 2.50 -13.99 15.90
C LEU A 205 1.64 -14.56 14.76
N TYR A 206 1.07 -15.75 14.95
CA TYR A 206 0.06 -16.33 14.08
C TYR A 206 -1.34 -15.84 14.51
N VAL A 207 -2.25 -15.71 13.55
CA VAL A 207 -3.62 -15.25 13.82
C VAL A 207 -4.56 -16.47 13.87
N PRO A 208 -5.10 -16.85 15.04
CA PRO A 208 -6.02 -17.98 15.17
C PRO A 208 -7.27 -17.80 14.31
N SER A 209 -7.81 -18.89 13.76
CA SER A 209 -9.05 -18.87 12.96
C SER A 209 -10.23 -18.33 13.76
N THR A 210 -10.32 -18.67 15.05
CA THR A 210 -11.35 -18.15 15.96
C THR A 210 -11.32 -16.63 16.06
N LEU A 211 -10.13 -16.03 16.05
CA LEU A 211 -9.97 -14.58 16.07
C LEU A 211 -10.33 -13.95 14.72
N LYS A 212 -10.02 -14.63 13.60
CA LYS A 212 -10.44 -14.19 12.26
C LYS A 212 -11.96 -14.19 12.12
N SER A 213 -12.63 -15.30 12.43
CA SER A 213 -14.10 -15.40 12.35
C SER A 213 -14.78 -14.30 13.16
N PHE A 214 -14.24 -13.97 14.33
CA PHE A 214 -14.74 -12.90 15.17
C PHE A 214 -14.55 -11.50 14.56
N ILE A 215 -13.42 -11.26 13.89
CA ILE A 215 -13.18 -10.01 13.15
C ILE A 215 -14.14 -9.92 11.95
N GLU A 216 -14.33 -11.03 11.21
CA GLU A 216 -15.30 -11.16 10.11
C GLU A 216 -16.72 -10.83 10.55
N GLU A 217 -17.21 -11.46 11.63
CA GLU A 217 -18.54 -11.22 12.18
C GLU A 217 -18.73 -9.73 12.54
N HIS A 218 -17.71 -9.11 13.13
CA HIS A 218 -17.74 -7.71 13.47
C HIS A 218 -17.77 -6.80 12.23
N ILE A 219 -16.99 -7.11 11.19
CA ILE A 219 -17.03 -6.39 9.92
C ILE A 219 -18.42 -6.48 9.29
N VAL A 220 -19.02 -7.68 9.28
CA VAL A 220 -20.36 -7.92 8.75
C VAL A 220 -21.42 -7.16 9.58
N HIS A 221 -21.28 -7.11 10.90
CA HIS A 221 -22.17 -6.32 11.76
C HIS A 221 -22.13 -4.83 11.40
N LEU A 222 -20.92 -4.25 11.33
CA LEU A 222 -20.73 -2.85 10.96
C LEU A 222 -21.28 -2.55 9.56
N GLN A 223 -21.09 -3.44 8.59
CA GLN A 223 -21.64 -3.29 7.24
C GLN A 223 -23.18 -3.33 7.25
N LYS A 224 -23.78 -4.23 8.05
CA LYS A 224 -25.25 -4.32 8.19
C LYS A 224 -25.85 -3.10 8.89
N GLU A 225 -25.17 -2.53 9.88
CA GLU A 225 -25.59 -1.29 10.54
C GLU A 225 -25.51 -0.09 9.59
N GLN A 226 -24.45 0.02 8.79
CA GLN A 226 -24.35 1.07 7.76
C GLN A 226 -25.45 0.96 6.69
N VAL A 227 -25.82 -0.27 6.27
CA VAL A 227 -26.92 -0.47 5.31
C VAL A 227 -28.30 -0.07 5.89
N LYS A 228 -28.50 -0.20 7.21
CA LYS A 228 -29.75 0.23 7.86
C LYS A 228 -29.82 1.74 8.14
N TYR A 229 -28.67 2.41 8.29
CA TYR A 229 -28.59 3.84 8.61
C TYR A 229 -28.20 4.75 7.44
N ALA A 230 -28.05 4.24 6.22
CA ALA A 230 -27.85 5.03 5.00
C ALA A 230 -29.04 5.94 4.60
N GLY A 231 -30.00 6.14 5.50
CA GLY A 231 -31.05 7.16 5.41
C GLY A 231 -30.71 8.47 6.11
N THR A 232 -29.71 8.54 6.98
CA THR A 232 -29.37 9.77 7.72
C THR A 232 -27.92 9.74 8.21
N TYR A 233 -27.22 10.86 8.01
CA TYR A 233 -25.88 11.21 8.51
C TYR A 233 -24.69 10.90 7.57
N THR A 234 -24.31 11.95 6.85
CA THR A 234 -22.98 12.17 6.28
C THR A 234 -21.96 12.32 7.40
N ASP A 235 -21.10 11.33 7.62
CA ASP A 235 -19.92 11.48 8.47
C ASP A 235 -18.65 11.40 7.61
N ALA A 236 -17.82 12.44 7.70
CA ALA A 236 -16.86 12.85 6.68
C ALA A 236 -15.50 12.10 6.69
N THR A 237 -15.44 10.88 7.25
CA THR A 237 -14.14 10.20 7.54
C THR A 237 -13.85 8.98 6.66
N PHE A 238 -14.79 8.56 5.80
CA PHE A 238 -14.56 7.48 4.83
C PHE A 238 -14.81 8.01 3.42
N PRO A 239 -13.90 7.83 2.45
CA PRO A 239 -14.29 7.89 1.06
C PRO A 239 -15.25 6.73 0.85
N SER A 240 -16.54 7.04 0.78
CA SER A 240 -17.58 6.10 0.38
C SER A 240 -17.11 5.39 -0.90
N PRO A 241 -17.30 4.06 -1.02
CA PRO A 241 -17.05 3.40 -2.29
C PRO A 241 -17.87 4.13 -3.37
N PRO A 242 -17.37 4.28 -4.61
CA PRO A 242 -18.08 5.02 -5.65
C PRO A 242 -19.35 4.25 -6.02
N PHE A 243 -20.40 4.52 -5.26
CA PHE A 243 -21.73 4.02 -5.50
C PHE A 243 -22.36 4.97 -6.52
N CYS A 244 -22.49 4.50 -7.76
CA CYS A 244 -23.34 5.18 -8.73
C CYS A 244 -24.77 5.08 -8.23
N TYR A 245 -25.30 6.15 -7.65
CA TYR A 245 -26.73 6.28 -7.46
C TYR A 245 -27.39 6.33 -8.84
N GLN A 246 -28.43 5.52 -9.03
CA GLN A 246 -29.24 5.57 -10.25
C GLN A 246 -30.03 6.88 -10.23
N ILE A 247 -29.59 7.84 -11.02
CA ILE A 247 -30.32 9.11 -11.22
C ILE A 247 -31.68 8.81 -11.85
N SER A 248 -32.70 9.52 -11.40
CA SER A 248 -34.03 9.44 -12.02
C SER A 248 -33.96 10.02 -13.44
N THR A 249 -34.90 9.64 -14.30
CA THR A 249 -35.00 10.20 -15.64
C THR A 249 -35.17 11.72 -15.62
N ASP A 250 -35.88 12.26 -14.63
CA ASP A 250 -36.10 13.70 -14.48
C ASP A 250 -34.83 14.41 -14.00
N GLU A 251 -34.09 13.81 -13.06
CA GLU A 251 -32.80 14.34 -12.60
C GLU A 251 -31.73 14.27 -13.71
N PHE A 252 -31.74 13.21 -14.53
CA PHE A 252 -30.89 13.11 -15.71
C PHE A 252 -31.20 14.21 -16.73
N GLU A 253 -32.46 14.44 -17.07
CA GLU A 253 -32.83 15.51 -18.01
C GLU A 253 -32.53 16.90 -17.43
N TYR A 254 -32.70 17.11 -16.13
CA TYR A 254 -32.32 18.35 -15.43
C TYR A 254 -30.81 18.58 -15.43
N GLN A 255 -30.00 17.57 -15.13
CA GLN A 255 -28.54 17.64 -15.18
C GLN A 255 -28.04 17.82 -16.63
N ARG A 256 -28.70 17.20 -17.61
CA ARG A 256 -28.43 17.40 -19.04
C ARG A 256 -28.65 18.85 -19.45
N THR A 257 -29.77 19.46 -19.04
CA THR A 257 -30.10 20.84 -19.40
C THR A 257 -29.29 21.87 -18.61
N THR A 258 -28.99 21.61 -17.34
CA THR A 258 -28.40 22.61 -16.41
C THR A 258 -26.88 22.47 -16.26
N GLY A 259 -26.34 21.25 -16.19
CA GLY A 259 -24.93 21.01 -15.83
C GLY A 259 -23.97 20.82 -17.00
N SER A 260 -24.47 20.50 -18.21
CA SER A 260 -23.61 20.12 -19.33
C SER A 260 -23.34 21.23 -20.35
N GLN A 261 -24.14 22.29 -20.39
CA GLN A 261 -24.08 23.31 -21.44
C GLN A 261 -22.84 24.23 -21.32
N GLU A 262 -22.54 24.75 -20.12
CA GLU A 262 -21.41 25.67 -19.91
C GLU A 262 -20.03 25.03 -20.14
N PRO A 263 -19.73 23.81 -19.62
CA PRO A 263 -18.43 23.17 -19.86
C PRO A 263 -18.24 22.76 -21.33
N LEU A 264 -19.32 22.34 -22.00
CA LEU A 264 -19.29 22.00 -23.43
C LEU A 264 -19.09 23.23 -24.31
N ALA A 265 -19.73 24.36 -23.98
CA ALA A 265 -19.48 25.63 -24.66
C ALA A 265 -18.04 26.11 -24.47
N ALA A 266 -17.49 25.99 -23.25
CA ALA A 266 -16.08 26.32 -22.98
C ALA A 266 -15.10 25.41 -23.73
N LEU A 267 -15.42 24.12 -23.88
CA LEU A 267 -14.64 23.19 -24.68
C LEU A 267 -14.68 23.55 -26.18
N LEU A 268 -15.86 23.94 -26.69
CA LEU A 268 -16.02 24.41 -28.06
C LEU A 268 -15.19 25.67 -28.32
N GLU A 269 -15.19 26.64 -27.39
CA GLU A 269 -14.33 27.82 -27.47
C GLU A 269 -12.86 27.47 -27.46
N LYS A 270 -12.45 26.54 -26.59
CA LYS A 270 -11.05 26.10 -26.52
C LYS A 270 -10.61 25.48 -27.84
N ILE A 271 -11.44 24.66 -28.48
CA ILE A 271 -11.15 24.09 -29.81
C ILE A 271 -11.11 25.20 -30.88
N ALA A 272 -12.04 26.16 -30.84
CA ALA A 272 -12.12 27.26 -31.79
C ALA A 272 -10.97 28.27 -31.66
N MET A 273 -10.44 28.52 -30.46
CA MET A 273 -9.37 29.48 -30.21
C MET A 273 -7.96 28.86 -30.23
N ASN A 274 -7.86 27.53 -30.23
CA ASN A 274 -6.56 26.85 -30.27
C ASN A 274 -5.81 27.16 -31.58
N LYS A 275 -4.59 27.69 -31.44
CA LYS A 275 -3.65 28.07 -32.52
C LYS A 275 -2.58 27.01 -32.81
N GLU A 276 -2.44 26.00 -31.96
CA GLU A 276 -1.44 24.93 -32.08
C GLU A 276 -1.93 23.76 -32.94
N ILE A 277 -3.26 23.63 -33.13
CA ILE A 277 -3.86 22.58 -33.95
C ILE A 277 -3.90 22.95 -35.43
N SER A 278 -3.63 21.97 -36.30
CA SER A 278 -3.71 22.16 -37.75
C SER A 278 -5.14 22.50 -38.18
N LEU A 279 -5.30 23.33 -39.23
CA LEU A 279 -6.63 23.68 -39.76
C LEU A 279 -7.46 22.45 -40.17
N LYS A 280 -6.79 21.37 -40.58
CA LYS A 280 -7.43 20.11 -40.97
C LYS A 280 -7.99 19.37 -39.76
N ASP A 281 -7.25 19.33 -38.66
CA ASP A 281 -7.65 18.63 -37.44
C ASP A 281 -8.67 19.44 -36.64
N LYS A 282 -8.55 20.76 -36.64
CA LYS A 282 -9.55 21.68 -36.11
C LYS A 282 -10.92 21.49 -36.77
N LYS A 283 -10.95 21.37 -38.10
CA LYS A 283 -12.18 21.08 -38.85
C LYS A 283 -12.75 19.69 -38.54
N LYS A 284 -11.90 18.68 -38.29
CA LYS A 284 -12.35 17.34 -37.89
C LYS A 284 -12.94 17.34 -36.49
N GLN A 285 -12.29 17.99 -35.53
CA GLN A 285 -12.74 18.08 -34.14
C GLN A 285 -14.05 18.86 -34.05
N LEU A 286 -14.19 19.98 -34.79
CA LEU A 286 -15.45 20.73 -34.84
C LEU A 286 -16.59 19.91 -35.46
N LYS A 287 -16.34 19.15 -36.53
CA LYS A 287 -17.35 18.22 -37.10
C LYS A 287 -17.73 17.10 -36.14
N GLN A 288 -16.76 16.56 -35.40
CA GLN A 288 -17.02 15.54 -34.39
C GLN A 288 -17.84 16.10 -33.24
N PHE A 289 -17.51 17.32 -32.79
CA PHE A 289 -18.26 18.04 -31.77
C PHE A 289 -19.69 18.34 -32.21
N GLN A 290 -19.87 18.84 -33.44
CA GLN A 290 -21.19 19.09 -34.03
C GLN A 290 -22.06 17.83 -34.10
N LYS A 291 -21.46 16.68 -34.41
CA LYS A 291 -22.17 15.39 -34.46
C LYS A 291 -22.60 14.91 -33.06
N SER A 292 -21.77 15.15 -32.05
CA SER A 292 -22.04 14.71 -30.67
C SER A 292 -22.92 15.67 -29.89
N TYR A 293 -22.84 16.98 -30.17
CA TYR A 293 -23.52 18.05 -29.42
C TYR A 293 -24.05 19.15 -30.37
N PRO A 294 -25.07 18.85 -31.20
CA PRO A 294 -25.56 19.77 -32.23
C PRO A 294 -26.17 21.05 -31.65
N GLU A 295 -26.84 20.98 -30.50
CA GLU A 295 -27.49 22.15 -29.89
C GLU A 295 -26.48 23.18 -29.37
N VAL A 296 -25.42 22.74 -28.68
CA VAL A 296 -24.32 23.61 -28.20
C VAL A 296 -23.60 24.26 -29.37
N TYR A 297 -23.36 23.48 -30.44
CA TYR A 297 -22.72 23.97 -31.66
C TYR A 297 -23.57 25.05 -32.36
N ARG A 298 -24.89 24.86 -32.44
CA ARG A 298 -25.83 25.81 -33.07
C ARG A 298 -25.94 27.11 -32.28
N VAL A 299 -25.82 27.08 -30.96
CA VAL A 299 -25.79 28.28 -30.12
C VAL A 299 -24.54 29.13 -30.42
N ARG A 300 -23.38 28.50 -30.65
CA ARG A 300 -22.13 29.23 -30.95
C ARG A 300 -21.99 29.64 -32.42
N PHE A 301 -22.50 28.83 -33.35
CA PHE A 301 -22.48 29.10 -34.79
C PHE A 301 -23.91 29.12 -35.35
N PRO A 302 -24.72 30.16 -35.09
CA PRO A 302 -26.09 30.23 -35.57
C PRO A 302 -26.18 30.42 -37.09
N THR A 303 -25.16 31.03 -37.69
CA THR A 303 -25.06 31.29 -39.14
C THR A 303 -23.74 30.76 -39.72
N PRO A 304 -23.71 30.28 -40.98
CA PRO A 304 -22.51 29.74 -41.62
C PRO A 304 -21.37 30.77 -41.78
N GLU A 305 -21.69 32.06 -41.69
CA GLU A 305 -20.74 33.17 -41.73
C GLU A 305 -19.84 33.21 -40.48
N THR A 306 -20.39 32.87 -39.31
CA THR A 306 -19.62 32.84 -38.04
C THR A 306 -18.64 31.68 -37.99
N GLU A 307 -18.93 30.57 -38.66
CA GLU A 307 -18.01 29.44 -38.82
C GLU A 307 -16.88 29.76 -39.83
N ALA A 308 -17.18 30.54 -40.88
CA ALA A 308 -16.22 30.94 -41.90
C ALA A 308 -15.09 31.85 -41.37
N VAL A 309 -15.32 32.60 -40.30
CA VAL A 309 -14.29 33.42 -39.63
C VAL A 309 -13.13 32.56 -39.09
N LEU A 310 -13.40 31.31 -38.70
CA LEU A 310 -12.38 30.39 -38.18
C LEU A 310 -11.54 29.72 -39.29
N PHE A 311 -12.01 29.78 -40.53
CA PHE A 311 -11.38 29.15 -41.69
C PHE A 311 -11.38 30.14 -42.88
N PRO A 312 -10.45 31.11 -42.92
CA PRO A 312 -10.35 32.03 -44.04
C PRO A 312 -10.18 31.26 -45.35
N GLU A 313 -10.96 31.64 -46.37
CA GLU A 313 -10.91 30.99 -47.68
C GLU A 313 -9.50 31.02 -48.25
N LYS A 314 -9.00 29.84 -48.65
CA LYS A 314 -7.80 29.77 -49.48
C LYS A 314 -8.13 30.40 -50.83
N ASN A 315 -7.46 31.52 -51.13
CA ASN A 315 -7.45 32.16 -52.43
C ASN A 315 -7.08 31.10 -53.50
N LYS A 316 -8.07 30.62 -54.28
CA LYS A 316 -7.83 29.66 -55.36
C LYS A 316 -7.31 30.41 -56.58
N GLN A 317 -6.00 30.69 -56.63
CA GLN A 317 -5.35 30.94 -57.91
C GLN A 317 -5.33 29.62 -58.69
N LYS A 318 -6.18 29.52 -59.72
CA LYS A 318 -6.10 28.44 -60.72
C LYS A 318 -4.84 28.65 -61.58
N PRO A 319 -3.91 27.68 -61.70
CA PRO A 319 -2.89 27.74 -62.74
C PRO A 319 -3.53 27.38 -64.11
N PRO A 320 -2.98 27.90 -65.22
CA PRO A 320 -3.58 27.75 -66.54
C PRO A 320 -3.42 26.31 -67.06
N ILE A 321 -4.43 25.86 -67.82
CA ILE A 321 -4.45 24.57 -68.51
C ILE A 321 -3.37 24.59 -69.61
N LEU A 322 -2.33 23.77 -69.47
CA LEU A 322 -1.35 23.52 -70.56
C LEU A 322 -1.75 22.25 -71.31
N MET A 323 -2.28 22.46 -72.51
CA MET A 323 -2.49 21.45 -73.55
C MET A 323 -1.14 20.96 -74.08
N TRP A 324 -0.68 19.78 -73.66
CA TRP A 324 0.41 19.08 -74.35
C TRP A 324 0.29 17.54 -74.22
N ALA A 325 -0.80 16.98 -74.75
CA ALA A 325 -0.76 15.61 -75.23
C ALA A 325 -0.99 15.69 -76.73
N LEU A 326 0.07 15.57 -77.52
CA LEU A 326 0.13 15.22 -78.95
C LEU A 326 1.48 15.65 -79.52
N LYS A 327 2.53 14.86 -79.23
CA LYS A 327 3.69 14.62 -80.12
C LYS A 327 4.74 13.80 -79.35
N LYS A 328 4.56 12.48 -79.34
CA LYS A 328 5.61 11.49 -79.65
C LYS A 328 4.97 10.10 -79.73
N PRO A 329 5.22 9.34 -80.81
CA PRO A 329 4.57 8.07 -81.06
C PRO A 329 5.08 6.98 -80.12
N PHE A 330 4.17 6.08 -79.73
CA PHE A 330 4.46 4.83 -79.05
C PHE A 330 5.57 4.05 -79.77
N GLN A 331 6.65 3.70 -79.08
CA GLN A 331 7.55 2.65 -79.55
C GLN A 331 7.11 1.29 -78.98
N PRO A 332 7.00 0.25 -79.82
CA PRO A 332 6.52 -1.06 -79.41
C PRO A 332 7.58 -1.85 -78.63
N PHE A 333 7.11 -2.59 -77.62
CA PHE A 333 7.87 -3.56 -76.86
C PHE A 333 8.42 -4.67 -77.76
N ASN A 334 9.72 -4.69 -77.99
CA ASN A 334 10.41 -5.85 -78.56
C ASN A 334 11.02 -6.69 -77.45
N ARG A 335 10.40 -7.85 -77.18
CA ARG A 335 11.00 -8.94 -76.39
C ARG A 335 12.23 -9.45 -77.12
N THR A 336 13.41 -9.32 -76.52
CA THR A 336 14.59 -10.09 -76.91
C THR A 336 14.91 -11.10 -75.83
N ARG A 337 14.63 -12.38 -76.13
CA ARG A 337 15.32 -13.51 -75.51
C ARG A 337 16.74 -13.54 -76.08
N SER A 338 17.76 -13.57 -75.25
CA SER A 338 19.07 -14.10 -75.64
C SER A 338 19.69 -14.89 -74.49
N PHE A 339 19.77 -16.20 -74.69
CA PHE A 339 20.71 -17.10 -74.03
C PHE A 339 22.12 -16.85 -74.58
N ARG A 340 23.12 -16.86 -73.69
CA ARG A 340 24.52 -17.34 -73.83
C ARG A 340 25.32 -16.80 -72.62
N MET A 341 26.24 -17.53 -71.99
CA MET A 341 26.90 -18.81 -72.27
C MET A 341 26.99 -19.62 -70.99
#